data_AF-A0A662WNM2-F1
#
_entry.id   AF-A0A662WNM2-F1
#
_cell.length_a   1.000
_cell.length_b   1.000
_cell.length_c   1.000
_cell.angle_alpha   90.00
_cell.angle_beta   90.00
_cell.angle_gamma   90.00
#
_symmetry.space_group_name_H-M   'P 1'
#
loop_
_entity.id
_entity.type
_entity.pdbx_description
1 polymer ?
#
loop_
_entity_poly.entity_id
_entity_poly.type
_entity_poly.pdbx_seq_one_letter_code
_entity_poly.pdbx_strand_id
1 'polypeptide(L)'
;GLEGEASSEEDQVFYILARMYTDEQSQKLGLPAFDQFQRMLGFYSEAQSDVQTQVVFHPLRGVGLAEKERVDITSQFLDELSRDSEAVHSLPKYNHNLIMLREDALMFYWSQSLV
;
A
#
# COMPACT_ATOMS: atom_id res chain seq x y z
N GLY A 1 -13.76 -14.81 18.76
CA GLY A 1 -13.47 -13.41 18.41
C GLY A 1 -11.99 -13.31 18.19
N LEU A 2 -11.57 -13.29 16.93
CA LEU A 2 -10.16 -13.19 16.53
C LEU A 2 -10.11 -12.16 15.39
N GLU A 3 -10.35 -10.91 15.73
CA GLU A 3 -10.16 -9.74 14.86
C GLU A 3 -9.41 -8.73 15.72
N GLY A 4 -8.09 -8.65 15.58
CA GLY A 4 -7.30 -7.77 16.46
C GLY A 4 -5.80 -7.67 16.24
N GLU A 5 -5.19 -8.40 15.30
CA GLU A 5 -3.72 -8.33 15.11
C GLU A 5 -3.27 -7.51 13.88
N ALA A 6 -4.20 -6.92 13.12
CA ALA A 6 -3.86 -5.95 12.06
C ALA A 6 -3.53 -4.54 12.60
N SER A 7 -3.77 -4.28 13.89
CA SER A 7 -3.90 -2.93 14.45
C SER A 7 -2.63 -2.32 15.07
N SER A 8 -1.42 -2.68 14.61
CA SER A 8 -0.20 -1.99 15.09
C SER A 8 0.75 -1.58 13.98
N GLU A 9 0.81 -2.33 12.89
CA GLU A 9 1.64 -1.98 11.74
C GLU A 9 0.89 -1.03 10.80
N GLU A 10 -0.42 -1.19 10.61
CA GLU A 10 -1.23 -0.28 9.79
C GLU A 10 -1.22 1.16 10.32
N ASP A 11 -1.28 1.34 11.65
CA ASP A 11 -1.24 2.64 12.31
C ASP A 11 0.07 3.42 12.09
N GLN A 12 1.13 2.74 11.64
CA GLN A 12 2.42 3.35 11.33
C GLN A 12 2.54 3.79 9.87
N VAL A 13 1.55 3.47 9.03
CA VAL A 13 1.55 3.84 7.61
C VAL A 13 1.55 5.35 7.48
N PHE A 14 2.53 5.85 6.73
CA PHE A 14 2.68 7.26 6.41
C PHE A 14 2.63 7.52 4.90
N TYR A 15 3.09 6.56 4.09
CA TYR A 15 3.08 6.65 2.64
C TYR A 15 2.42 5.41 2.03
N ILE A 16 1.72 5.62 0.91
CA ILE A 16 1.28 4.56 0.01
C ILE A 16 1.77 4.90 -1.39
N LEU A 17 2.43 3.95 -2.04
CA LEU A 17 2.70 4.01 -3.48
C LEU A 17 1.49 3.39 -4.20
N ALA A 18 0.69 4.21 -4.88
CA ALA A 18 -0.52 3.82 -5.60
C ALA A 18 -0.23 3.13 -6.94
N ARG A 19 0.71 2.17 -6.92
CA ARG A 19 1.02 1.25 -8.02
C ARG A 19 0.91 -0.19 -7.51
N MET A 20 0.15 -1.01 -8.23
CA MET A 20 0.02 -2.44 -7.91
C MET A 20 1.37 -3.14 -8.05
N TYR A 21 1.87 -3.69 -6.96
CA TYR A 21 3.00 -4.59 -7.00
C TYR A 21 2.54 -6.00 -7.35
N THR A 22 3.32 -6.65 -8.21
CA THR A 22 3.12 -8.01 -8.67
C THR A 22 4.41 -8.78 -8.44
N ASP A 23 4.33 -9.94 -7.82
CA ASP A 23 5.50 -10.79 -7.56
C ASP A 23 6.01 -11.47 -8.85
N GLU A 24 7.12 -12.20 -8.74
CA GLU A 24 7.68 -12.96 -9.87
C GLU A 24 6.71 -14.00 -10.47
N GLN A 25 5.69 -14.44 -9.72
CA GLN A 25 4.67 -15.40 -10.14
C GLN A 25 3.42 -14.71 -10.73
N SER A 26 3.49 -13.40 -10.99
CA SER A 26 2.36 -12.61 -11.47
C SER A 26 1.18 -12.51 -10.50
N GLN A 27 1.39 -12.77 -9.20
CA GLN A 27 0.39 -12.56 -8.16
C GLN A 27 0.38 -11.11 -7.71
N LYS A 28 -0.82 -10.52 -7.66
CA LYS A 28 -1.02 -9.14 -7.19
C LYS A 28 -0.95 -9.11 -5.66
N LEU A 29 0.06 -8.43 -5.13
CA LEU A 29 0.24 -8.28 -3.68
C LEU A 29 -0.41 -7.01 -3.13
N GLY A 30 -0.60 -5.98 -3.96
CA GLY A 30 -1.27 -4.74 -3.57
C GLY A 30 -0.41 -3.49 -3.76
N LEU A 31 -0.89 -2.38 -3.22
CA LEU A 31 -0.23 -1.09 -3.19
C LEU A 31 0.77 -1.05 -2.02
N PRO A 32 2.08 -0.89 -2.26
CA PRO A 32 3.09 -0.86 -1.20
C PRO A 32 2.85 0.29 -0.20
N ALA A 33 2.98 0.00 1.09
CA ALA A 33 2.82 0.94 2.18
C ALA A 33 4.11 1.05 3.03
N PHE A 34 4.43 2.27 3.47
CA PHE A 34 5.67 2.60 4.17
C PHE A 34 5.40 3.49 5.39
N ASP A 35 6.29 3.42 6.38
CA ASP A 35 6.28 4.33 7.51
C ASP A 35 6.92 5.69 7.18
N GLN A 36 6.92 6.61 8.15
CA GLN A 36 7.53 7.95 8.02
C GLN A 36 9.05 7.91 7.72
N PHE A 37 9.71 6.80 8.02
CA PHE A 37 11.14 6.56 7.76
C PHE A 37 11.36 5.78 6.46
N GLN A 38 10.33 5.68 5.61
CA GLN A 38 10.38 5.03 4.29
C GLN A 38 10.65 3.51 4.39
N ARG A 39 10.40 2.91 5.56
CA ARG A 39 10.51 1.47 5.75
C ARG A 39 9.21 0.81 5.35
N MET A 40 9.32 -0.23 4.52
CA MET A 40 8.15 -0.95 4.02
C MET A 40 7.47 -1.74 5.15
N LEU A 41 6.16 -1.51 5.30
CA LEU A 41 5.31 -2.10 6.33
C LEU A 41 4.41 -3.20 5.79
N GLY A 42 3.99 -3.11 4.53
CA GLY A 42 3.04 -4.06 3.97
C GLY A 42 2.43 -3.56 2.66
N PHE A 43 1.24 -4.08 2.35
CA PHE A 43 0.49 -3.74 1.14
C PHE A 43 -0.98 -3.49 1.44
N TYR A 44 -1.59 -2.60 0.67
CA TYR A 44 -3.05 -2.48 0.61
C TYR A 44 -3.59 -3.17 -0.63
N SER A 45 -4.58 -4.03 -0.47
CA SER A 45 -5.33 -4.59 -1.60
C SER A 45 -6.82 -4.37 -1.43
N GLU A 46 -7.54 -4.43 -2.54
CA GLU A 46 -8.97 -4.65 -2.47
C GLU A 46 -9.25 -6.11 -2.07
N ALA A 47 -10.27 -6.32 -1.26
CA ALA A 47 -10.94 -7.60 -1.12
C ALA A 47 -12.39 -7.39 -1.51
N GLN A 48 -12.88 -8.20 -2.44
CA GLN A 48 -14.27 -8.18 -2.85
C GLN A 48 -15.06 -9.21 -2.06
N SER A 49 -16.17 -8.77 -1.48
CA SER A 49 -17.28 -9.63 -1.06
C SER A 49 -18.46 -9.42 -2.02
N ASP A 50 -19.45 -10.32 -2.01
CA ASP A 50 -20.63 -10.29 -2.90
C ASP A 50 -21.41 -8.95 -2.89
N VAL A 51 -21.21 -8.09 -1.89
CA VAL A 51 -21.95 -6.83 -1.68
C VAL A 51 -21.07 -5.61 -1.41
N GLN A 52 -19.77 -5.77 -1.16
CA GLN A 52 -18.90 -4.64 -0.80
C GLN A 52 -17.43 -4.89 -1.15
N THR A 53 -16.79 -3.88 -1.75
CA THR A 53 -15.33 -3.79 -1.87
C THR A 53 -14.79 -3.18 -0.58
N GLN A 54 -13.86 -3.88 0.07
CA GLN A 54 -13.17 -3.40 1.25
C GLN A 54 -11.67 -3.26 0.99
N VAL A 55 -11.05 -2.33 1.70
CA VAL A 55 -9.59 -2.14 1.68
C VAL A 55 -8.98 -2.97 2.80
N VAL A 56 -8.06 -3.85 2.46
CA VAL A 56 -7.39 -4.75 3.41
C VAL A 56 -5.90 -4.43 3.45
N PHE A 57 -5.35 -4.33 4.66
CA PHE A 57 -3.92 -4.21 4.89
C PHE A 57 -3.29 -5.58 5.14
N HIS A 58 -2.22 -5.87 4.40
CA HIS A 58 -1.43 -7.08 4.53
C HIS A 58 -0.05 -6.72 5.12
N PRO A 59 0.22 -7.03 6.40
CA PRO A 59 1.51 -6.75 7.00
C PRO A 59 2.60 -7.56 6.29
N LEU A 60 3.78 -6.97 6.14
CA LEU A 60 4.87 -7.56 5.35
C LEU A 60 5.26 -8.96 5.86
N ARG A 61 5.18 -9.19 7.18
CA ARG A 61 5.47 -10.49 7.81
C ARG A 61 4.61 -11.63 7.25
N GLY A 62 3.41 -11.33 6.74
CA GLY A 62 2.49 -12.32 6.18
C GLY A 62 2.70 -12.62 4.69
N VAL A 63 3.51 -11.82 3.98
CA VAL A 63 3.59 -11.85 2.50
C VAL A 63 4.75 -12.71 1.97
N GLY A 64 5.79 -12.96 2.79
CA GLY A 64 6.90 -13.84 2.37
C GLY A 64 7.77 -13.28 1.24
N LEU A 65 7.87 -11.95 1.14
CA LEU A 65 8.60 -11.25 0.08
C LEU A 65 10.12 -11.51 0.15
N ALA A 66 10.77 -11.74 -0.98
CA ALA A 66 12.22 -11.86 -1.02
C ALA A 66 12.89 -10.50 -0.74
N GLU A 67 14.10 -10.50 -0.14
CA GLU A 67 14.82 -9.26 0.17
C GLU A 67 15.07 -8.40 -1.08
N LYS A 68 15.36 -9.05 -2.22
CA LYS A 68 15.55 -8.37 -3.51
C LYS A 68 14.29 -7.62 -3.95
N GLU A 69 13.13 -8.27 -3.90
CA GLU A 69 11.85 -7.65 -4.23
C GLU A 69 11.58 -6.45 -3.32
N ARG A 70 11.93 -6.57 -2.04
CA ARG A 70 11.76 -5.48 -1.07
C ARG A 70 12.61 -4.27 -1.43
N VAL A 71 13.87 -4.50 -1.81
CA VAL A 71 14.78 -3.45 -2.29
C VAL A 71 14.22 -2.80 -3.55
N ASP A 72 13.76 -3.60 -4.53
CA ASP A 72 13.23 -3.08 -5.79
C ASP A 72 11.99 -2.19 -5.57
N ILE A 73 11.05 -2.64 -4.72
CA ILE A 73 9.86 -1.86 -4.35
C ILE A 73 10.24 -0.56 -3.65
N THR A 74 11.16 -0.62 -2.67
CA THR A 74 11.60 0.57 -1.95
C THR A 74 12.31 1.55 -2.86
N SER A 75 13.17 1.08 -3.77
CA SER A 75 13.84 1.92 -4.77
C SER A 75 12.83 2.62 -5.67
N GLN A 76 11.81 1.90 -6.17
CA GLN A 76 10.74 2.51 -6.96
C GLN A 76 9.98 3.58 -6.18
N PHE A 77 9.64 3.32 -4.92
CA PHE A 77 8.98 4.29 -4.06
C PHE A 77 9.82 5.55 -3.85
N LEU A 78 11.12 5.41 -3.56
CA LEU A 78 12.01 6.54 -3.35
C LEU A 78 12.18 7.38 -4.62
N ASP A 79 12.28 6.74 -5.77
CA ASP A 79 12.33 7.43 -7.06
C ASP A 79 11.05 8.25 -7.31
N GLU A 80 9.87 7.66 -7.09
CA GLU A 80 8.59 8.36 -7.25
C GLU A 80 8.43 9.51 -6.23
N LEU A 81 8.84 9.29 -4.98
CA LEU A 81 8.83 10.30 -3.94
C LEU A 81 9.75 11.48 -4.28
N SER A 82 10.93 11.21 -4.83
CA SER A 82 11.90 12.25 -5.23
C SER A 82 11.40 13.12 -6.38
N ARG A 83 10.48 12.60 -7.19
CA ARG A 83 9.89 13.28 -8.35
C ARG A 83 8.57 13.98 -8.02
N ASP A 84 8.16 13.98 -6.76
CA ASP A 84 6.85 14.48 -6.30
C ASP A 84 5.69 13.88 -7.11
N SER A 85 5.78 12.56 -7.35
CA SER A 85 4.81 11.82 -8.16
C SER A 85 3.42 11.81 -7.53
N GLU A 86 2.39 12.00 -8.36
CA GLU A 86 0.98 11.87 -7.94
C GLU A 86 0.65 10.46 -7.44
N ALA A 87 1.43 9.45 -7.85
CA ALA A 87 1.28 8.08 -7.36
C ALA A 87 1.73 7.90 -5.90
N VAL A 88 2.35 8.91 -5.27
CA VAL A 88 2.75 8.85 -3.86
C VAL A 88 1.77 9.63 -3.00
N HIS A 89 0.97 8.87 -2.25
CA HIS A 89 0.00 9.39 -1.30
C HIS A 89 0.66 9.42 0.08
N SER A 90 0.56 10.54 0.78
CA SER A 90 1.16 10.72 2.10
C SER A 90 0.11 11.13 3.12
N LEU A 91 0.21 10.57 4.32
CA LEU A 91 -0.73 10.75 5.42
C LEU A 91 -1.01 12.24 5.75
N PRO A 92 -0.03 13.17 5.71
CA PRO A 92 -0.30 14.60 5.92
C PRO A 92 -1.26 15.22 4.89
N LYS A 93 -1.28 14.75 3.63
CA LYS A 93 -2.23 15.25 2.60
C LYS A 93 -3.69 15.02 2.98
N TYR A 94 -3.95 14.06 3.88
CA TYR A 94 -5.30 13.65 4.31
C TYR A 94 -5.58 14.00 5.77
N ASN A 95 -4.95 15.04 6.33
CA ASN A 95 -5.13 15.45 7.74
C ASN A 95 -4.90 14.31 8.74
N HIS A 96 -3.94 13.43 8.45
CA HIS A 96 -3.67 12.23 9.24
C HIS A 96 -4.83 11.23 9.34
N ASN A 97 -5.72 11.23 8.35
CA ASN A 97 -6.79 10.24 8.22
C ASN A 97 -6.32 9.08 7.34
N LEU A 98 -5.98 7.96 7.99
CA LEU A 98 -5.53 6.75 7.31
C LEU A 98 -6.60 6.13 6.41
N ILE A 99 -7.89 6.24 6.78
CA ILE A 99 -9.00 5.73 5.96
C ILE A 99 -9.05 6.48 4.62
N MET A 100 -8.96 7.81 4.67
CA MET A 100 -8.92 8.62 3.44
C MET A 100 -7.68 8.33 2.61
N LEU A 101 -6.52 8.17 3.25
CA LEU A 101 -5.26 7.84 2.57
C LEU A 101 -5.38 6.54 1.76
N ARG A 102 -5.87 5.46 2.37
CA ARG A 102 -5.97 4.15 1.71
C ARG A 102 -7.05 4.09 0.64
N GLU A 103 -8.18 4.77 0.85
CA GLU A 103 -9.26 4.86 -0.15
C GLU A 103 -8.82 5.66 -1.37
N ASP A 104 -8.19 6.81 -1.17
CA ASP A 104 -7.76 7.68 -2.27
C ASP A 104 -6.62 7.06 -3.09
N ALA A 105 -5.68 6.35 -2.44
CA ALA A 105 -4.64 5.61 -3.14
C ALA A 105 -5.20 4.49 -4.04
N LEU A 106 -6.23 3.77 -3.59
CA LEU A 106 -6.91 2.77 -4.41
C LEU A 106 -7.71 3.41 -5.55
N MET A 107 -8.41 4.51 -5.29
CA MET A 107 -9.12 5.26 -6.33
C MET A 107 -8.16 5.77 -7.42
N PHE A 108 -6.99 6.27 -7.04
CA PHE A 108 -5.94 6.65 -7.98
C PHE A 108 -5.51 5.44 -8.82
N TYR A 109 -5.15 4.31 -8.19
CA TYR A 109 -4.77 3.10 -8.90
C TYR A 109 -5.84 2.64 -9.91
N TRP A 110 -7.11 2.63 -9.53
CA TRP A 110 -8.21 2.26 -10.41
C TRP A 110 -8.37 3.24 -11.58
N SER A 111 -8.25 4.55 -11.34
CA SER A 111 -8.32 5.56 -12.40
C SER A 111 -7.26 5.37 -13.48
N GLN A 112 -6.07 4.86 -13.11
CA GLN A 112 -4.98 4.56 -14.05
C GLN A 112 -5.19 3.22 -14.77
N SER A 113 -5.99 2.32 -14.19
CA SER A 113 -6.26 0.97 -14.74
C SER A 113 -7.43 0.94 -15.74
N LEU A 114 -8.20 2.02 -15.84
CA LEU A 114 -9.32 2.17 -16.77
C LEU A 114 -8.92 2.72 -18.15
N VAL A 115 -7.63 2.99 -18.36
CA VAL A 115 -7.06 3.57 -19.59
C VAL A 115 -6.40 2.50 -20.45
#